data_AF-A0A7V0TBK7-F1
#
_entry.id   AF-A0A7V0TBK7-F1
#
_cell.length_a   1.000
_cell.length_b   1.000
_cell.length_c   1.000
_cell.angle_alpha   90.00
_cell.angle_beta   90.00
_cell.angle_gamma   90.00
#
_symmetry.space_group_name_H-M   'P 1'
#
loop_
_entity.id
_entity.type
_entity.pdbx_description
1 polymer ?
#
loop_
_entity_poly.entity_id
_entity_poly.type
_entity_poly.pdbx_seq_one_letter_code
_entity_poly.pdbx_strand_id
1 'polypeptide(L)'
;MDLGQIKRIKRWQDRFMSMTEEDRVFVILILSIIILAIIVLILAITTFILRIHNDLKAKRFNQLEKVWQPIVLDILDGKMAPLEIQKYVKSKDQLFFIQYLVRIARQLRGEEQELVKSLSEPFLKLLQHKLSKSNYDDKILALHLLGFIGIRGFEKQVKKIYLHSNRAAGVVALRALCYPEYSSFYPYILEHIDRFKNWNHNILARI
;
A
#
# COMPACT_ATOMS: atom_id res chain seq x y z
N MET A 1 0.04 41.41 1.25
CA MET A 1 1.44 41.52 0.81
C MET A 1 1.95 42.87 1.29
N ASP A 2 2.86 42.87 2.25
CA ASP A 2 3.28 44.07 3.00
C ASP A 2 4.20 44.97 2.15
N LEU A 3 3.94 46.28 2.13
CA LEU A 3 4.74 47.30 1.43
C LEU A 3 6.23 47.25 1.84
N GLY A 4 6.51 46.80 3.07
CA GLY A 4 7.86 46.56 3.57
C GLY A 4 8.60 45.43 2.84
N GLN A 5 7.90 44.36 2.44
CA GLN A 5 8.50 43.23 1.69
C GLN A 5 8.85 43.65 0.25
N ILE A 6 7.98 44.42 -0.40
CA ILE A 6 8.17 44.91 -1.77
C ILE A 6 9.41 45.83 -1.86
N LYS A 7 9.58 46.74 -0.89
CA LYS A 7 10.78 47.60 -0.81
C LYS A 7 12.07 46.83 -0.50
N ARG A 8 12.00 45.65 0.13
CA ARG A 8 13.17 44.79 0.38
C ARG A 8 13.57 44.04 -0.88
N ILE A 9 12.60 43.48 -1.60
CA ILE A 9 12.84 42.77 -2.87
C ILE A 9 13.45 43.72 -3.91
N LYS A 10 12.87 44.93 -4.06
CA LYS A 10 13.36 45.93 -5.02
C LYS A 10 14.80 46.38 -4.74
N ARG A 11 15.13 46.67 -3.47
CA ARG A 11 16.52 47.00 -3.07
C ARG A 11 17.51 45.87 -3.32
N TRP A 12 17.07 44.62 -3.22
CA TRP A 12 17.90 43.45 -3.51
C TRP A 12 18.16 43.32 -5.01
N GLN A 13 17.11 43.54 -5.81
CA GLN A 13 17.18 43.53 -7.27
C GLN A 13 18.09 44.64 -7.80
N ASP A 14 17.97 45.86 -7.26
CA ASP A 14 18.81 47.00 -7.66
C ASP A 14 20.29 46.75 -7.34
N ARG A 15 20.61 46.17 -6.17
CA ARG A 15 21.98 45.77 -5.81
C ARG A 15 22.53 44.67 -6.72
N PHE A 16 21.71 43.67 -7.01
CA PHE A 16 22.09 42.55 -7.87
C PHE A 16 22.40 43.01 -9.31
N MET A 17 21.61 43.95 -9.84
CA MET A 17 21.86 44.53 -11.16
C MET A 17 23.09 45.45 -11.18
N SER A 18 23.47 46.05 -10.05
CA SER A 18 24.69 46.88 -9.95
C SER A 18 25.99 46.07 -9.76
N MET A 19 25.90 44.76 -9.52
CA MET A 19 27.07 43.87 -9.36
C MET A 19 27.73 43.56 -10.71
N THR A 20 29.02 43.23 -10.68
CA THR A 20 29.75 42.73 -11.87
C THR A 20 29.19 41.38 -12.31
N GLU A 21 29.39 40.99 -13.58
CA GLU A 21 28.88 39.71 -14.09
C GLU A 21 29.44 38.51 -13.28
N GLU A 22 30.70 38.59 -12.85
CA GLU A 22 31.34 37.56 -12.01
C GLU A 22 30.63 37.42 -10.66
N ASP A 23 30.35 38.53 -9.98
CA ASP A 23 29.65 38.55 -8.68
C ASP A 23 28.23 37.95 -8.78
N ARG A 24 27.51 38.22 -9.87
CA ARG A 24 26.17 37.64 -10.10
C ARG A 24 26.23 36.13 -10.25
N VAL A 25 27.21 35.62 -11.01
CA VAL A 25 27.42 34.17 -11.17
C VAL A 25 27.72 33.53 -9.82
N PHE A 26 28.59 34.13 -9.00
CA PHE A 26 28.86 33.64 -7.64
C PHE A 26 27.61 33.61 -6.76
N VAL A 27 26.80 34.66 -6.76
CA VAL A 27 25.56 34.71 -5.97
C VAL A 27 24.56 33.64 -6.43
N ILE A 28 24.39 33.44 -7.74
CA ILE A 28 23.53 32.39 -8.29
C ILE A 28 24.03 31.00 -7.89
N LEU A 29 25.34 30.75 -7.95
CA LEU A 29 25.94 29.49 -7.51
C LEU A 29 25.70 29.24 -6.02
N ILE A 30 25.95 30.24 -5.16
CA ILE A 30 25.72 30.15 -3.72
C ILE A 30 24.25 29.85 -3.43
N LEU A 31 23.31 30.58 -4.05
CA LEU A 31 21.88 30.34 -3.88
C LEU A 31 21.48 28.95 -4.36
N SER A 32 22.04 28.48 -5.48
CA SER A 32 21.77 27.14 -6.00
C SER A 32 22.26 26.05 -5.04
N ILE A 33 23.45 26.21 -4.46
CA ILE A 33 24.00 25.31 -3.44
C ILE A 33 23.12 25.31 -2.20
N ILE A 34 22.67 26.48 -1.72
CA ILE A 34 21.79 26.58 -0.56
C ILE A 34 20.45 25.90 -0.83
N ILE A 35 19.83 26.14 -1.99
CA ILE A 35 18.56 25.50 -2.38
C ILE A 35 18.74 23.97 -2.44
N LEU A 36 19.83 23.50 -3.07
CA LEU A 36 20.12 22.09 -3.16
C LEU A 36 20.33 21.45 -1.77
N ALA A 37 21.06 22.14 -0.87
CA ALA A 37 21.26 21.70 0.51
C ALA A 37 19.94 21.59 1.28
N ILE A 38 19.03 22.55 1.09
CA ILE A 38 17.68 22.51 1.69
C ILE A 38 16.88 21.31 1.17
N ILE A 39 16.90 21.06 -0.14
CA ILE A 39 16.20 19.91 -0.74
C ILE A 39 16.75 18.59 -0.17
N VAL A 40 18.07 18.44 -0.09
CA VAL A 40 18.71 17.26 0.50
C VAL A 40 18.29 17.08 1.96
N LEU A 41 18.25 18.16 2.74
CA LEU A 41 17.82 18.12 4.13
C LEU A 41 16.35 17.68 4.27
N ILE A 42 15.45 18.19 3.43
CA ILE A 42 14.02 17.79 3.42
C ILE A 42 13.86 16.31 3.08
N LEU A 43 14.60 15.82 2.08
CA LEU A 43 14.57 14.41 1.68
C LEU A 43 15.12 13.51 2.80
N ALA A 44 16.19 13.92 3.47
CA ALA A 44 16.75 13.20 4.61
C ALA A 44 15.76 13.10 5.77
N ILE A 45 15.13 14.22 6.14
CA ILE A 45 14.10 14.26 7.20
C ILE A 45 12.91 13.37 6.84
N THR A 46 12.42 13.46 5.61
CA THR A 46 11.27 12.67 5.15
C THR A 46 11.59 11.17 5.19
N THR A 47 12.78 10.78 4.72
CA THR A 47 13.24 9.38 4.77
C THR A 47 13.35 8.88 6.21
N PHE A 48 13.86 9.71 7.12
CA PHE A 48 13.98 9.37 8.53
C PHE A 48 12.62 9.20 9.20
N ILE A 49 11.66 10.10 8.96
CA ILE A 49 10.29 10.01 9.47
C ILE A 49 9.60 8.74 8.95
N LEU A 50 9.70 8.45 7.65
CA LEU A 50 9.14 7.25 7.04
C LEU A 50 9.74 5.98 7.64
N ARG A 51 11.06 5.96 7.89
CA ARG A 51 11.75 4.83 8.51
C ARG A 51 11.24 4.56 9.93
N ILE A 52 11.15 5.60 10.76
CA ILE A 52 10.63 5.46 12.13
C ILE A 52 9.18 4.95 12.11
N HIS A 53 8.34 5.51 11.25
CA HIS A 53 6.94 5.08 11.15
C HIS A 53 6.83 3.61 10.75
N ASN A 54 7.63 3.17 9.78
CA ASN A 54 7.68 1.79 9.34
C ASN A 54 8.22 0.85 10.43
N ASP A 55 9.26 1.25 11.15
CA ASP A 55 9.83 0.45 12.24
C ASP A 55 8.84 0.30 13.40
N LEU A 56 8.12 1.36 13.76
CA LEU A 56 7.06 1.30 14.78
C LEU A 56 5.93 0.38 14.35
N LYS A 57 5.50 0.47 13.08
CA LYS A 57 4.48 -0.43 12.52
C LYS A 57 4.95 -1.89 12.53
N ALA A 58 6.20 -2.15 12.17
CA ALA A 58 6.79 -3.49 12.17
C ALA A 58 6.90 -4.04 13.60
N LYS A 59 7.36 -3.23 14.57
CA LYS A 59 7.42 -3.61 15.99
C LYS A 59 6.04 -3.99 16.52
N ARG A 60 5.02 -3.16 16.24
CA ARG A 60 3.64 -3.46 16.64
C ARG A 60 3.13 -4.76 16.00
N PHE A 61 3.41 -4.96 14.71
CA PHE A 61 3.03 -6.18 14.01
C PHE A 61 3.67 -7.44 14.63
N ASN A 62 4.97 -7.39 14.93
CA ASN A 62 5.69 -8.49 15.57
C ASN A 62 5.16 -8.79 16.98
N GLN A 63 4.74 -7.77 17.73
CA GLN A 63 4.12 -7.96 19.04
C GLN A 63 2.76 -8.66 18.92
N LEU A 64 1.92 -8.25 17.96
CA LEU A 64 0.62 -8.87 17.72
C LEU A 64 0.77 -10.32 17.23
N GLU A 65 1.74 -10.59 16.37
CA GLU A 65 2.05 -11.94 15.89
C GLU A 65 2.38 -12.89 17.04
N LYS A 66 3.19 -12.48 18.02
CA LYS A 66 3.50 -13.31 19.21
C LYS A 66 2.26 -13.69 20.02
N VAL A 67 1.20 -12.88 19.96
CA VAL A 67 -0.08 -13.17 20.62
C VAL A 67 -0.92 -14.13 19.79
N TRP A 68 -0.97 -13.93 18.47
CA TRP A 68 -1.82 -14.72 17.58
C TRP A 68 -1.25 -16.08 17.20
N GLN A 69 0.07 -16.21 17.17
CA GLN A 69 0.75 -17.45 16.80
C GLN A 69 0.35 -18.66 17.62
N PRO A 70 0.41 -18.65 18.96
CA PRO A 70 -0.02 -19.82 19.74
C PRO A 70 -1.50 -20.15 19.48
N ILE A 71 -2.36 -19.15 19.34
CA ILE A 71 -3.80 -19.34 19.14
C ILE A 71 -4.09 -19.98 17.78
N VAL A 72 -3.44 -19.50 16.70
CA VAL A 72 -3.61 -20.10 15.38
C VAL A 72 -3.07 -21.52 15.35
N LEU A 73 -1.96 -21.81 16.01
CA LEU A 73 -1.43 -23.17 16.14
C LEU A 73 -2.41 -24.08 16.91
N ASP A 74 -3.01 -23.60 18.00
CA ASP A 74 -4.00 -24.38 18.75
C ASP A 74 -5.26 -24.68 17.90
N ILE A 75 -5.66 -23.77 17.01
CA ILE A 75 -6.76 -24.02 16.07
C ILE A 75 -6.37 -25.05 15.01
N LEU A 76 -5.15 -24.96 14.46
CA LEU A 76 -4.64 -25.94 13.49
C LEU A 76 -4.51 -27.34 14.11
N ASP A 77 -4.11 -27.41 15.39
CA ASP A 77 -4.06 -28.65 16.17
C ASP A 77 -5.45 -29.17 16.59
N GLY A 78 -6.54 -28.46 16.25
CA GLY A 78 -7.91 -28.80 16.64
C GLY A 78 -8.23 -28.63 18.13
N LYS A 79 -7.33 -28.01 18.90
CA LYS A 79 -7.51 -27.73 20.34
C LYS A 79 -8.47 -26.56 20.60
N MET A 80 -8.66 -25.69 19.61
CA MET A 80 -9.53 -24.52 19.68
C MET A 80 -10.42 -24.41 18.43
N ALA A 81 -11.66 -23.97 18.60
CA ALA A 81 -12.57 -23.78 17.47
C ALA A 81 -12.22 -22.51 16.67
N PRO A 82 -12.28 -22.54 15.32
CA PRO A 82 -11.92 -21.41 14.46
C PRO A 82 -12.61 -20.08 14.80
N LEU A 83 -13.88 -20.13 15.23
CA LEU A 83 -14.67 -18.94 15.56
C LEU A 83 -14.15 -18.20 16.80
N GLU A 84 -13.41 -18.86 17.70
CA GLU A 84 -12.92 -18.26 18.93
C GLU A 84 -11.86 -17.19 18.69
N ILE A 85 -11.18 -17.23 17.55
CA ILE A 85 -10.12 -16.28 17.18
C ILE A 85 -10.60 -14.82 17.25
N GLN A 86 -11.89 -14.57 16.99
CA GLN A 86 -12.48 -13.23 17.04
C GLN A 86 -12.39 -12.59 18.42
N LYS A 87 -12.37 -13.38 19.50
CA LYS A 87 -12.24 -12.90 20.89
C LYS A 87 -10.85 -12.26 21.15
N TYR A 88 -9.83 -12.69 20.39
CA TYR A 88 -8.44 -12.28 20.58
C TYR A 88 -7.99 -11.18 19.61
N VAL A 89 -8.77 -10.94 18.55
CA VAL A 89 -8.44 -9.96 17.51
C VAL A 89 -9.24 -8.67 17.73
N LYS A 90 -8.56 -7.62 18.20
CA LYS A 90 -9.17 -6.28 18.37
C LYS A 90 -9.52 -5.68 17.01
N SER A 91 -10.62 -4.91 16.95
CA SER A 91 -11.09 -4.25 15.71
C SER A 91 -10.00 -3.47 14.97
N LYS A 92 -9.19 -2.70 15.70
CA LYS A 92 -8.06 -1.91 15.15
C LYS A 92 -6.92 -2.76 14.57
N ASP A 93 -6.84 -4.03 14.94
CA ASP A 93 -5.76 -4.95 14.59
C ASP A 93 -6.20 -6.00 13.54
N GLN A 94 -7.49 -6.03 13.16
CA GLN A 94 -8.05 -6.98 12.18
C GLN A 94 -7.30 -6.99 10.85
N LEU A 95 -6.91 -5.82 10.32
CA LEU A 95 -6.16 -5.75 9.06
C LEU A 95 -4.78 -6.40 9.18
N PHE A 96 -4.10 -6.21 10.31
CA PHE A 96 -2.82 -6.85 10.58
C PHE A 96 -3.02 -8.36 10.74
N PHE A 97 -4.10 -8.78 11.39
CA PHE A 97 -4.42 -10.19 11.53
C PHE A 97 -4.63 -10.88 10.18
N ILE A 98 -5.39 -10.27 9.25
CA ILE A 98 -5.55 -10.83 7.91
C ILE A 98 -4.20 -10.93 7.17
N GLN A 99 -3.35 -9.91 7.25
CA GLN A 99 -2.00 -9.95 6.66
C GLN A 99 -1.15 -11.08 7.24
N TYR A 100 -1.25 -11.30 8.55
CA TYR A 100 -0.60 -12.41 9.24
C TYR A 100 -1.09 -13.77 8.72
N LEU A 101 -2.41 -13.97 8.61
CA LEU A 101 -2.98 -15.20 8.05
C LEU A 101 -2.50 -15.47 6.62
N VAL A 102 -2.49 -14.44 5.76
CA VAL A 102 -1.98 -14.57 4.38
C VAL A 102 -0.50 -14.98 4.37
N ARG A 103 0.32 -14.46 5.28
CA ARG A 103 1.74 -14.85 5.38
C ARG A 103 1.90 -16.32 5.78
N ILE A 104 1.14 -16.78 6.77
CA ILE A 104 1.19 -18.18 7.23
C ILE A 104 0.67 -19.11 6.14
N ALA A 105 -0.48 -18.81 5.58
CA ALA A 105 -1.14 -19.70 4.65
C ALA A 105 -0.39 -19.84 3.31
N ARG A 106 0.53 -18.92 2.99
CA ARG A 106 1.51 -19.09 1.89
C ARG A 106 2.54 -20.20 2.14
N GLN A 107 2.77 -20.56 3.40
CA GLN A 107 3.71 -21.61 3.80
C GLN A 107 3.00 -22.97 3.95
N LEU A 108 1.67 -22.98 4.03
CA LEU A 108 0.84 -24.17 4.18
C LEU A 108 0.28 -24.66 2.84
N ARG A 109 -0.20 -25.90 2.80
CA ARG A 109 -0.86 -26.52 1.63
C ARG A 109 -2.04 -27.39 2.08
N GLY A 110 -2.99 -27.62 1.18
CA GLY A 110 -4.12 -28.53 1.43
C GLY A 110 -5.08 -28.02 2.50
N GLU A 111 -5.57 -28.93 3.35
CA GLU A 111 -6.62 -28.64 4.34
C GLU A 111 -6.22 -27.56 5.35
N GLU A 112 -4.96 -27.54 5.80
CA GLU A 112 -4.47 -26.50 6.72
C GLU A 112 -4.53 -25.11 6.09
N GLN A 113 -4.22 -25.01 4.79
CA GLN A 113 -4.31 -23.74 4.08
C GLN A 113 -5.75 -23.25 3.98
N GLU A 114 -6.69 -24.15 3.68
CA GLU A 114 -8.12 -23.84 3.64
C GLU A 114 -8.65 -23.47 5.04
N LEU A 115 -8.19 -24.15 6.09
CA LEU A 115 -8.50 -23.80 7.47
C LEU A 115 -8.02 -22.38 7.79
N VAL A 116 -6.79 -22.01 7.45
CA VAL A 116 -6.29 -20.64 7.66
C VAL A 116 -7.06 -19.61 6.82
N LYS A 117 -7.49 -19.94 5.59
CA LYS A 117 -8.37 -19.06 4.81
C LYS A 117 -9.70 -18.85 5.52
N SER A 118 -10.32 -19.90 6.06
CA SER A 118 -11.59 -19.80 6.79
C SER A 118 -11.50 -18.88 8.03
N LEU A 119 -10.33 -18.82 8.70
CA LEU A 119 -10.10 -17.90 9.83
C LEU A 119 -10.23 -16.43 9.45
N SER A 120 -10.09 -16.10 8.16
CA SER A 120 -10.21 -14.73 7.67
C SER A 120 -11.65 -14.31 7.36
N GLU A 121 -12.58 -15.26 7.23
CA GLU A 121 -13.99 -15.01 6.86
C GLU A 121 -14.69 -13.97 7.74
N PRO A 122 -14.57 -14.01 9.09
CA PRO A 122 -15.24 -13.03 9.95
C PRO A 122 -14.79 -11.59 9.70
N PHE A 123 -13.60 -11.42 9.12
CA PHE A 123 -12.96 -10.12 8.91
C PHE A 123 -13.13 -9.60 7.48
N LEU A 124 -13.80 -10.32 6.59
CA LEU A 124 -13.98 -9.93 5.18
C LEU A 124 -14.75 -8.62 4.99
N LYS A 125 -15.66 -8.27 5.92
CA LYS A 125 -16.36 -6.96 5.90
C LYS A 125 -15.39 -5.78 5.90
N LEU A 126 -14.24 -5.92 6.57
CA LEU A 126 -13.19 -4.90 6.58
C LEU A 126 -12.60 -4.68 5.17
N LEU A 127 -12.39 -5.77 4.42
CA LEU A 127 -11.88 -5.71 3.06
C LEU A 127 -12.90 -5.08 2.12
N GLN A 128 -14.18 -5.38 2.30
CA GLN A 128 -15.27 -4.73 1.55
C GLN A 128 -15.26 -3.21 1.69
N HIS A 129 -15.11 -2.73 2.92
CA HIS A 129 -15.03 -1.30 3.21
C HIS A 129 -13.79 -0.68 2.57
N LYS A 130 -12.64 -1.35 2.61
CA LYS A 130 -11.40 -0.87 1.96
C LYS A 130 -11.49 -0.81 0.44
N LEU A 131 -12.10 -1.80 -0.20
CA LEU A 131 -12.32 -1.79 -1.66
C LEU A 131 -13.20 -0.61 -2.10
N SER A 132 -14.10 -0.16 -1.23
CA SER A 132 -15.02 0.95 -1.49
C SER A 132 -14.37 2.33 -1.35
N LYS A 133 -13.21 2.45 -0.70
CA LYS A 133 -12.53 3.74 -0.50
C LYS A 133 -11.97 4.32 -1.81
N SER A 134 -11.82 5.64 -1.87
CA SER A 134 -11.20 6.29 -3.03
C SER A 134 -9.70 6.03 -3.13
N ASN A 135 -9.03 5.74 -2.01
CA ASN A 135 -7.58 5.52 -1.98
C ASN A 135 -7.18 4.23 -2.74
N TYR A 136 -6.26 4.38 -3.70
CA TYR A 136 -5.76 3.26 -4.49
C TYR A 136 -4.92 2.27 -3.68
N ASP A 137 -4.16 2.73 -2.69
CA ASP A 137 -3.31 1.84 -1.89
C ASP A 137 -4.16 0.93 -1.00
N ASP A 138 -5.28 1.44 -0.47
CA ASP A 138 -6.25 0.64 0.29
C ASP A 138 -6.90 -0.42 -0.59
N LYS A 139 -7.23 -0.08 -1.85
CA LYS A 139 -7.79 -1.02 -2.83
C LYS A 139 -6.78 -2.11 -3.20
N ILE A 140 -5.54 -1.72 -3.49
CA ILE A 140 -4.45 -2.65 -3.84
C ILE A 140 -4.23 -3.64 -2.69
N LEU A 141 -4.12 -3.14 -1.46
CA LEU A 141 -3.96 -4.01 -0.29
C LEU A 141 -5.14 -4.97 -0.13
N ALA A 142 -6.38 -4.48 -0.21
CA ALA A 142 -7.56 -5.34 -0.08
C ALA A 142 -7.63 -6.40 -1.18
N LEU A 143 -7.33 -6.04 -2.44
CA LEU A 143 -7.27 -6.99 -3.56
C LEU A 143 -6.16 -8.02 -3.38
N HIS A 144 -4.98 -7.62 -2.91
CA HIS A 144 -3.89 -8.54 -2.66
C HIS A 144 -4.24 -9.56 -1.56
N LEU A 145 -4.94 -9.13 -0.50
CA LEU A 145 -5.44 -10.03 0.54
C LEU A 145 -6.54 -10.96 0.01
N LEU A 146 -7.50 -10.42 -0.76
CA LEU A 146 -8.58 -11.21 -1.37
C LEU A 146 -8.07 -12.19 -2.43
N GLY A 147 -7.02 -11.85 -3.17
CA GLY A 147 -6.39 -12.79 -4.12
C GLY A 147 -5.85 -14.03 -3.41
N PHE A 148 -5.49 -13.94 -2.13
CA PHE A 148 -5.09 -15.10 -1.35
C PHE A 148 -6.28 -15.84 -0.71
N ILE A 149 -7.19 -15.09 -0.08
CA ILE A 149 -8.31 -15.66 0.68
C ILE A 149 -9.36 -16.29 -0.23
N GLY A 150 -9.54 -15.69 -1.41
CA GLY A 150 -10.65 -15.94 -2.31
C GLY A 150 -11.49 -14.67 -2.52
N ILE A 151 -12.00 -14.50 -3.73
CA ILE A 151 -12.83 -13.35 -4.12
C ILE A 151 -14.33 -13.68 -4.11
N ARG A 152 -14.73 -14.81 -3.52
CA ARG A 152 -16.14 -15.21 -3.46
C ARG A 152 -16.98 -14.14 -2.75
N GLY A 153 -18.02 -13.63 -3.41
CA GLY A 153 -18.84 -12.50 -2.93
C GLY A 153 -18.26 -11.11 -3.20
N PHE A 154 -17.05 -11.00 -3.77
CA PHE A 154 -16.38 -9.76 -4.15
C PHE A 154 -16.21 -9.61 -5.67
N GLU A 155 -16.71 -10.56 -6.47
CA GLU A 155 -16.42 -10.69 -7.89
C GLU A 155 -16.82 -9.43 -8.67
N LYS A 156 -17.99 -8.86 -8.35
CA LYS A 156 -18.46 -7.62 -8.97
C LYS A 156 -17.53 -6.44 -8.69
N GLN A 157 -17.07 -6.30 -7.45
CA GLN A 157 -16.16 -5.23 -7.04
C GLN A 157 -14.78 -5.41 -7.68
N VAL A 158 -14.25 -6.63 -7.68
CA VAL A 158 -12.96 -6.96 -8.31
C VAL A 158 -13.02 -6.69 -9.82
N LYS A 159 -14.09 -7.11 -10.49
CA LYS A 159 -14.34 -6.83 -11.91
C LYS A 159 -14.41 -5.33 -12.21
N LYS A 160 -15.09 -4.56 -11.37
CA LYS A 160 -15.14 -3.08 -11.48
C LYS A 160 -13.75 -2.46 -11.33
N ILE A 161 -12.96 -2.93 -10.37
CA ILE A 161 -11.60 -2.39 -10.14
C ILE A 161 -10.66 -2.74 -11.29
N TYR A 162 -10.73 -3.98 -11.79
CA TYR A 162 -10.01 -4.43 -12.97
C TYR A 162 -10.21 -3.50 -14.18
N LEU A 163 -11.46 -3.11 -14.47
CA LEU A 163 -11.79 -2.31 -15.65
C LEU A 163 -11.63 -0.79 -15.44
N HIS A 164 -11.92 -0.27 -14.25
CA HIS A 164 -12.08 1.19 -14.05
C HIS A 164 -11.06 1.84 -13.11
N SER A 165 -10.23 1.07 -12.41
CA SER A 165 -9.22 1.65 -11.52
C SER A 165 -7.92 2.00 -12.26
N ASN A 166 -6.95 2.58 -11.54
CA ASN A 166 -5.60 2.76 -12.08
C ASN A 166 -4.96 1.41 -12.47
N ARG A 167 -3.90 1.45 -13.28
CA ARG A 167 -3.26 0.22 -13.80
C ARG A 167 -2.77 -0.71 -12.69
N ALA A 168 -2.16 -0.18 -11.64
CA ALA A 168 -1.64 -0.99 -10.53
C ALA A 168 -2.75 -1.81 -9.86
N ALA A 169 -3.85 -1.17 -9.46
CA ALA A 169 -5.01 -1.87 -8.90
C ALA A 169 -5.65 -2.83 -9.92
N GLY A 170 -5.64 -2.47 -11.21
CA GLY A 170 -6.11 -3.32 -12.29
C GLY A 170 -5.32 -4.63 -12.42
N VAL A 171 -3.99 -4.59 -12.30
CA VAL A 171 -3.16 -5.81 -12.37
C VAL A 171 -3.32 -6.69 -11.13
N VAL A 172 -3.43 -6.10 -9.94
CA VAL A 172 -3.69 -6.89 -8.73
C VAL A 172 -5.09 -7.52 -8.78
N ALA A 173 -6.08 -6.81 -9.32
CA ALA A 173 -7.41 -7.37 -9.57
C ALA A 173 -7.36 -8.51 -10.61
N LEU A 174 -6.60 -8.34 -11.70
CA LEU A 174 -6.38 -9.37 -12.70
C LEU A 174 -5.82 -10.65 -12.05
N ARG A 175 -4.77 -10.53 -11.23
CA ARG A 175 -4.18 -11.67 -10.52
C ARG A 175 -5.21 -12.42 -9.67
N ALA A 176 -6.08 -11.69 -8.97
CA ALA A 176 -7.14 -12.30 -8.16
C ALA A 176 -8.19 -13.01 -9.02
N LEU A 177 -8.49 -12.52 -10.23
CA LEU A 177 -9.42 -13.15 -11.17
C LEU A 177 -8.80 -14.35 -11.92
N CYS A 178 -7.48 -14.47 -11.98
CA CYS A 178 -6.80 -15.54 -12.71
C CYS A 178 -6.74 -16.89 -11.98
N TYR A 179 -7.20 -16.99 -10.73
CA TYR A 179 -7.21 -18.27 -10.01
C TYR A 179 -8.09 -19.32 -10.73
N PRO A 180 -7.72 -20.62 -10.72
CA PRO A 180 -8.44 -21.67 -11.47
C PRO A 180 -9.94 -21.76 -11.13
N GLU A 181 -10.27 -21.51 -9.85
CA GLU A 181 -11.63 -21.46 -9.30
C GLU A 181 -12.52 -20.41 -9.99
N TYR A 182 -11.92 -19.42 -10.65
CA TYR A 182 -12.58 -18.28 -11.29
C TYR A 182 -12.40 -18.28 -12.81
N SER A 183 -12.17 -19.46 -13.41
CA SER A 183 -12.03 -19.64 -14.87
C SER A 183 -13.19 -19.07 -15.70
N SER A 184 -14.38 -18.94 -15.12
CA SER A 184 -15.53 -18.27 -15.74
C SER A 184 -15.27 -16.81 -16.12
N PHE A 185 -14.29 -16.15 -15.50
CA PHE A 185 -13.90 -14.78 -15.81
C PHE A 185 -12.87 -14.67 -16.94
N TYR A 186 -12.28 -15.78 -17.41
CA TYR A 186 -11.22 -15.74 -18.41
C TYR A 186 -11.63 -15.08 -19.74
N PRO A 187 -12.82 -15.35 -20.31
CA PRO A 187 -13.26 -14.65 -21.53
C PRO A 187 -13.30 -13.13 -21.34
N TYR A 188 -13.83 -12.68 -20.20
CA TYR A 188 -13.92 -11.26 -19.87
C TYR A 188 -12.54 -10.61 -19.67
N ILE A 189 -11.59 -11.33 -19.07
CA ILE A 189 -10.21 -10.88 -18.91
C ILE A 189 -9.54 -10.71 -20.27
N LEU A 190 -9.69 -11.69 -21.16
CA LEU A 190 -9.07 -11.68 -22.48
C LEU A 190 -9.62 -10.55 -23.36
N GLU A 191 -10.92 -10.28 -23.29
CA GLU A 191 -11.57 -9.16 -24.00
C GLU A 191 -10.98 -7.79 -23.63
N HIS A 192 -10.51 -7.62 -22.40
CA HIS A 192 -10.06 -6.34 -21.86
C HIS A 192 -8.56 -6.28 -21.55
N ILE A 193 -7.79 -7.31 -21.94
CA ILE A 193 -6.36 -7.43 -21.63
C ILE A 193 -5.53 -6.30 -22.24
N ASP A 194 -6.02 -5.75 -23.35
CA ASP A 194 -5.45 -4.63 -24.09
C ASP A 194 -5.21 -3.38 -23.23
N ARG A 195 -5.98 -3.21 -22.15
CA ARG A 195 -5.80 -2.15 -21.16
C ARG A 195 -4.38 -2.12 -20.57
N PHE A 196 -3.71 -3.26 -20.55
CA PHE A 196 -2.37 -3.41 -20.00
C PHE A 196 -1.26 -3.34 -21.06
N LYS A 197 -1.54 -3.10 -22.35
CA LYS A 197 -0.52 -3.09 -23.44
C LYS A 197 0.76 -2.30 -23.15
N ASN A 198 0.66 -1.20 -22.41
CA ASN A 198 1.80 -0.34 -22.04
C ASN A 198 2.32 -0.63 -20.62
N TRP A 199 2.82 -1.85 -20.40
CA TRP A 199 3.51 -2.21 -19.15
C TRP A 199 4.72 -1.30 -18.94
N ASN A 200 4.90 -0.82 -17.71
CA ASN A 200 6.13 -0.13 -17.31
C ASN A 200 6.70 -0.78 -16.05
N HIS A 201 7.99 -0.55 -15.80
CA HIS A 201 8.70 -1.09 -14.65
C HIS A 201 8.00 -0.77 -13.31
N ASN A 202 7.42 0.43 -13.18
CA ASN A 202 6.72 0.87 -11.97
C ASN A 202 5.44 0.07 -11.68
N ILE A 203 4.79 -0.47 -12.71
CA ILE A 203 3.63 -1.36 -12.56
C ILE A 203 4.12 -2.76 -12.16
N LEU A 204 5.18 -3.26 -12.78
CA LEU A 204 5.75 -4.59 -12.50
C LEU A 204 6.31 -4.70 -11.08
N ALA A 205 7.03 -3.67 -10.62
CA ALA A 205 7.64 -3.65 -9.29
C ALA A 205 6.64 -3.60 -8.12
N ARG A 206 5.34 -3.39 -8.40
CA ARG A 206 4.26 -3.31 -7.40
C ARG A 206 3.39 -4.57 -7.33
N ILE A 207 3.66 -5.59 -8.15
CA ILE A 207 2.93 -6.88 -8.23
C ILE A 207 3.66 -7.95 -7.42
#